data_AF-A0A1H1XS18-F1
#
_entry.id   AF-A0A1H1XS18-F1
#
_cell.length_a   1.000
_cell.length_b   1.000
_cell.length_c   1.000
_cell.angle_alpha   90.00
_cell.angle_beta   90.00
_cell.angle_gamma   90.00
#
_symmetry.space_group_name_H-M   'P 1'
#
loop_
_entity.id
_entity.type
_entity.pdbx_description
1 polymer ?
#
loop_
_entity_poly.entity_id
_entity_poly.type
_entity_poly.pdbx_seq_one_letter_code
_entity_poly.pdbx_strand_id
1 'polypeptide(L)'
;MCRVWSHQREGGAIGLVHPDTHFGGVREARLRRAAYHRLRVHGGFINVGNWAFDDASRNVEFGVHVYGSPQRIDFRHLSQMYGAQVLVDSLDHSGEGSIPGQRYRGGWDLRAHRARVINVDHGTLTVWQRLVAGTGDPEQASLLQPVTLYEEKAIEALANVKRRLAEDDPWISSGYHESGAKRDGLIRWQQGTPESLEHLVIQGPHFGIATPFAKQPRVPYRSNNDWNQLDLRELSSQFLPGANYALTGEEILSRGGQDHRNGVRHVDFYRLTWRSMIAFNTERSLFAALLPPGPSHVHAVHSLVLSTSRLTVLNAGFWASLPIDYLLRITGRSHLQVAEAKAMPAPAEDHPLAESLLLRVLRLNCLTEAYADLWQELFDGSWIEDAWASQPAGLEALGRVEQHWSSSTPLRTEQERRAALVEIDALVSVWLGIDIDELLAIYRSRFPILLDREAGMYFDSAGRRLAADPYAFGIGQQKEHFVRLDAHLDDPVGVAAPEGYSAPFVKADRPKEMRQAHAVFSARLQAAKDRGWRP
;
A
#
# COMPACT_ATOMS: atom_id res chain seq x y z
N MET A 1 0.11 -13.22 -32.91
CA MET A 1 0.32 -14.50 -32.19
C MET A 1 -0.27 -15.69 -32.94
N CYS A 2 -1.60 -15.85 -33.03
CA CYS A 2 -2.22 -17.05 -33.62
C CYS A 2 -1.70 -17.44 -35.01
N ARG A 3 -1.56 -16.47 -35.92
CA ARG A 3 -1.01 -16.71 -37.28
C ARG A 3 0.43 -17.22 -37.27
N VAL A 4 1.23 -16.79 -36.30
CA VAL A 4 2.63 -17.24 -36.19
C VAL A 4 2.66 -18.67 -35.69
N TRP A 5 1.84 -19.01 -34.68
CA TRP A 5 1.70 -20.38 -34.19
C TRP A 5 1.18 -21.35 -35.26
N SER A 6 0.28 -20.92 -36.16
CA SER A 6 -0.20 -21.77 -37.26
C SER A 6 0.87 -22.11 -38.30
N HIS A 7 1.98 -21.37 -38.36
CA HIS A 7 3.10 -21.66 -39.24
C HIS A 7 4.19 -22.50 -38.56
N GLN A 8 4.01 -22.88 -37.29
CA GLN A 8 4.97 -23.70 -36.56
C GLN A 8 4.98 -25.13 -37.08
N ARG A 9 6.17 -25.66 -37.37
CA ARG A 9 6.36 -27.10 -37.61
C ARG A 9 6.73 -27.81 -36.30
N GLU A 10 6.54 -29.13 -36.28
CA GLU A 10 6.96 -29.98 -35.17
C GLU A 10 8.46 -29.78 -34.85
N GLY A 11 8.79 -29.57 -33.58
CA GLY A 11 10.16 -29.27 -33.13
C GLY A 11 10.65 -27.83 -33.37
N GLY A 12 9.87 -26.99 -34.06
CA GLY A 12 10.24 -25.58 -34.30
C GLY A 12 9.97 -24.67 -33.09
N ALA A 13 10.76 -23.61 -32.94
CA ALA A 13 10.54 -22.54 -31.96
C ALA A 13 10.15 -21.23 -32.64
N ILE A 14 9.34 -20.42 -31.96
CA ILE A 14 8.91 -19.09 -32.40
C ILE A 14 9.30 -18.08 -31.33
N GLY A 15 10.11 -17.07 -31.68
CA GLY A 15 10.38 -15.91 -30.84
C GLY A 15 9.49 -14.72 -31.26
N LEU A 16 8.85 -14.06 -30.30
CA LEU A 16 8.11 -12.81 -30.53
C LEU A 16 8.51 -11.73 -29.52
N VAL A 17 8.56 -10.48 -29.99
CA VAL A 17 8.69 -9.28 -29.17
C VAL A 17 7.41 -8.47 -29.32
N HIS A 18 6.63 -8.33 -28.25
CA HIS A 18 5.40 -7.54 -28.22
C HIS A 18 4.96 -7.23 -26.79
N PRO A 19 3.99 -6.31 -26.58
CA PRO A 19 3.40 -6.06 -25.26
C PRO A 19 2.74 -7.29 -24.63
N ASP A 20 2.72 -7.33 -23.30
CA ASP A 20 2.21 -8.45 -22.49
C ASP A 20 0.70 -8.39 -22.22
N THR A 21 -0.05 -7.57 -22.98
CA THR A 21 -1.47 -7.27 -22.68
C THR A 21 -2.37 -8.52 -22.60
N HIS A 22 -2.05 -9.57 -23.36
CA HIS A 22 -2.75 -10.85 -23.33
C HIS A 22 -2.62 -11.61 -21.99
N PHE A 23 -1.61 -11.31 -21.18
CA PHE A 23 -1.42 -11.94 -19.88
C PHE A 23 -2.28 -11.34 -18.76
N GLY A 24 -2.69 -10.08 -18.88
CA GLY A 24 -3.50 -9.39 -17.85
C GLY A 24 -4.99 -9.28 -18.19
N GLY A 25 -5.33 -9.21 -19.48
CA GLY A 25 -6.67 -8.85 -19.93
C GLY A 25 -7.76 -9.91 -19.67
N VAL A 26 -8.96 -9.44 -19.32
CA VAL A 26 -10.13 -10.30 -19.01
C VAL A 26 -10.63 -11.03 -20.25
N ARG A 27 -10.61 -10.37 -21.43
CA ARG A 27 -11.14 -10.93 -22.69
C ARG A 27 -10.16 -11.93 -23.33
N GLU A 28 -8.91 -11.89 -22.90
CA GLU A 28 -7.78 -12.63 -23.47
C GLU A 28 -7.57 -13.99 -22.80
N ALA A 29 -8.44 -14.40 -21.87
CA ALA A 29 -8.31 -15.64 -21.08
C ALA A 29 -8.02 -16.90 -21.93
N ARG A 30 -8.73 -17.07 -23.06
CA ARG A 30 -8.50 -18.20 -23.98
C ARG A 30 -7.16 -18.12 -24.71
N LEU A 31 -6.76 -16.91 -25.12
CA LEU A 31 -5.48 -16.68 -25.77
C LEU A 31 -4.32 -16.94 -24.79
N ARG A 32 -4.48 -16.49 -23.54
CA ARG A 32 -3.53 -16.70 -22.45
C ARG A 32 -3.30 -18.18 -22.15
N ARG A 33 -4.38 -18.96 -22.00
CA ARG A 33 -4.31 -20.42 -21.90
C ARG A 33 -3.52 -21.05 -23.04
N ALA A 34 -3.86 -20.70 -24.28
CA ALA A 34 -3.17 -21.21 -25.46
C ALA A 34 -1.68 -20.82 -25.49
N ALA A 35 -1.34 -19.63 -24.99
CA ALA A 35 0.03 -19.16 -24.84
C ALA A 35 0.78 -19.99 -23.78
N TYR A 36 0.21 -20.24 -22.60
CA TYR A 36 0.84 -21.02 -21.53
C TYR A 36 1.24 -22.44 -21.96
N HIS A 37 0.40 -23.13 -22.74
CA HIS A 37 0.76 -24.45 -23.29
C HIS A 37 1.92 -24.40 -24.30
N ARG A 38 2.21 -23.24 -24.88
CA ARG A 38 3.23 -23.07 -25.90
C ARG A 38 4.48 -22.39 -25.38
N LEU A 39 4.43 -21.63 -24.29
CA LEU A 39 5.61 -20.93 -23.77
C LEU A 39 6.70 -21.91 -23.35
N ARG A 40 7.94 -21.44 -23.47
CA ARG A 40 9.16 -22.07 -22.94
C ARG A 40 9.92 -21.08 -22.07
N VAL A 41 10.03 -19.85 -22.57
CA VAL A 41 10.61 -18.73 -21.84
C VAL A 41 9.77 -17.49 -22.11
N HIS A 42 9.47 -16.76 -21.05
CA HIS A 42 8.90 -15.42 -21.11
C HIS A 42 9.81 -14.47 -20.32
N GLY A 43 10.30 -13.41 -20.96
CA GLY A 43 11.01 -12.31 -20.31
C GLY A 43 10.27 -11.00 -20.50
N GLY A 44 9.73 -10.44 -19.41
CA GLY A 44 9.06 -9.14 -19.40
C GLY A 44 10.02 -7.99 -19.05
N PHE A 45 9.91 -6.89 -19.77
CA PHE A 45 10.83 -5.75 -19.74
C PHE A 45 10.08 -4.41 -19.62
N ILE A 46 10.77 -3.42 -19.04
CA ILE A 46 10.33 -2.02 -19.03
C ILE A 46 11.39 -1.17 -19.72
N ASN A 47 10.98 -0.33 -20.68
CA ASN A 47 11.86 0.50 -21.50
C ASN A 47 12.43 1.74 -20.78
N VAL A 48 12.83 1.61 -19.51
CA VAL A 48 13.25 2.78 -18.74
C VAL A 48 14.54 3.37 -19.30
N GLY A 49 14.53 4.69 -19.52
CA GLY A 49 15.66 5.37 -20.16
C GLY A 49 15.80 5.05 -21.66
N ASN A 50 14.75 4.49 -22.28
CA ASN A 50 14.70 4.13 -23.70
C ASN A 50 15.78 3.13 -24.13
N TRP A 51 16.24 2.26 -23.22
CA TRP A 51 17.33 1.33 -23.51
C TRP A 51 17.03 0.34 -24.64
N ALA A 52 15.75 0.04 -24.89
CA ALA A 52 15.32 -0.91 -25.93
C ALA A 52 14.73 -0.22 -27.17
N PHE A 53 13.95 0.85 -26.99
CA PHE A 53 13.28 1.57 -28.07
C PHE A 53 13.37 3.08 -27.83
N ASP A 54 14.08 3.79 -28.72
CA ASP A 54 14.34 5.23 -28.61
C ASP A 54 13.10 6.11 -28.83
N ASP A 55 12.18 5.65 -29.68
CA ASP A 55 10.97 6.35 -30.11
C ASP A 55 9.72 5.98 -29.28
N ALA A 56 9.83 5.04 -28.34
CA ALA A 56 8.75 4.63 -27.47
C ALA A 56 8.75 5.39 -26.12
N SER A 57 7.64 5.27 -25.39
CA SER A 57 7.56 5.77 -24.01
C SER A 57 8.57 5.06 -23.11
N ARG A 58 9.21 5.82 -22.21
CA ARG A 58 10.12 5.30 -21.17
C ARG A 58 9.47 4.28 -20.22
N ASN A 59 8.14 4.25 -20.18
CA ASN A 59 7.37 3.34 -19.32
C ASN A 59 6.69 2.24 -20.13
N VAL A 60 7.02 2.06 -21.41
CA VAL A 60 6.41 0.97 -22.19
C VAL A 60 6.89 -0.38 -21.65
N GLU A 61 5.93 -1.26 -21.39
CA GLU A 61 6.18 -2.65 -21.03
C GLU A 61 6.08 -3.54 -22.27
N PHE A 62 7.02 -4.48 -22.40
CA PHE A 62 7.06 -5.42 -23.51
C PHE A 62 7.72 -6.73 -23.09
N GLY A 63 7.47 -7.81 -23.82
CA GLY A 63 8.01 -9.12 -23.51
C GLY A 63 8.69 -9.79 -24.69
N VAL A 64 9.72 -10.58 -24.40
CA VAL A 64 10.28 -11.60 -25.28
C VAL A 64 9.60 -12.93 -24.95
N HIS A 65 8.98 -13.54 -25.96
CA HIS A 65 8.21 -14.76 -25.82
C HIS A 65 8.78 -15.85 -26.72
N VAL A 66 9.23 -16.96 -26.12
CA VAL A 66 9.70 -18.13 -26.85
C VAL A 66 8.63 -19.22 -26.76
N TYR A 67 8.01 -19.54 -27.89
CA TYR A 67 6.98 -20.55 -28.03
C TYR A 67 7.51 -21.82 -28.71
N GLY A 68 7.17 -22.98 -28.16
CA GLY A 68 7.34 -24.30 -28.76
C GLY A 68 5.98 -24.95 -29.10
N SER A 69 5.99 -26.22 -29.47
CA SER A 69 4.76 -27.00 -29.67
C SER A 69 3.92 -27.06 -28.39
N PRO A 70 2.58 -27.18 -28.46
CA PRO A 70 1.74 -27.30 -27.28
C PRO A 70 2.18 -28.47 -26.38
N GLN A 71 2.31 -28.22 -25.08
CA GLN A 71 2.65 -29.21 -24.04
C GLN A 71 1.91 -28.88 -22.73
N ARG A 72 2.13 -29.70 -21.68
CA ARG A 72 1.74 -29.35 -20.31
C ARG A 72 2.39 -28.01 -19.94
N ILE A 73 1.65 -27.13 -19.25
CA ILE A 73 2.16 -25.82 -18.83
C ILE A 73 3.41 -26.03 -17.94
N ASP A 74 4.54 -25.57 -18.47
CA ASP A 74 5.85 -25.56 -17.82
C ASP A 74 6.75 -24.61 -18.62
N PHE A 75 7.00 -23.42 -18.08
CA PHE A 75 7.85 -22.42 -18.72
C PHE A 75 8.57 -21.56 -17.68
N ARG A 76 9.72 -21.00 -18.10
CA ARG A 76 10.49 -20.05 -17.30
C ARG A 76 9.96 -18.64 -17.51
N HIS A 77 9.66 -17.96 -16.42
CA HIS A 77 9.19 -16.58 -16.41
C HIS A 77 10.18 -15.68 -15.67
N LEU A 78 10.56 -14.58 -16.32
CA LEU A 78 11.28 -13.47 -15.72
C LEU A 78 10.49 -12.21 -16.03
N SER A 79 10.43 -11.26 -15.09
CA SER A 79 9.65 -10.03 -15.25
C SER A 79 10.41 -8.81 -14.73
N GLN A 80 9.88 -7.62 -15.02
CA GLN A 80 10.36 -6.36 -14.44
C GLN A 80 11.87 -6.14 -14.67
N MET A 81 12.37 -6.53 -15.85
CA MET A 81 13.76 -6.39 -16.23
C MET A 81 14.02 -5.07 -16.98
N TYR A 82 15.21 -4.51 -16.81
CA TYR A 82 15.62 -3.23 -17.40
C TYR A 82 16.79 -3.37 -18.39
N GLY A 83 17.04 -4.58 -18.88
CA GLY A 83 18.06 -4.87 -19.90
C GLY A 83 17.98 -6.30 -20.40
N ALA A 84 18.18 -6.51 -21.71
CA ALA A 84 18.01 -7.81 -22.36
C ALA A 84 18.99 -8.88 -21.84
N GLN A 85 20.23 -8.49 -21.54
CA GLN A 85 21.26 -9.44 -21.08
C GLN A 85 20.88 -10.10 -19.75
N VAL A 86 20.11 -9.41 -18.90
CA VAL A 86 19.61 -9.94 -17.62
C VAL A 86 18.83 -11.23 -17.82
N LEU A 87 18.06 -11.36 -18.92
CA LEU A 87 17.30 -12.56 -19.22
C LEU A 87 18.21 -13.76 -19.46
N VAL A 88 19.18 -13.62 -20.37
CA VAL A 88 20.07 -14.73 -20.77
C VAL A 88 20.94 -15.13 -19.60
N ASP A 89 21.61 -14.16 -18.98
CA ASP A 89 22.54 -14.44 -17.88
C ASP A 89 21.84 -15.02 -16.66
N SER A 90 20.58 -14.65 -16.39
CA SER A 90 19.83 -15.21 -15.25
C SER A 90 19.48 -16.69 -15.45
N LEU A 91 19.29 -17.14 -16.69
CA LEU A 91 18.99 -18.53 -17.01
C LEU A 91 20.19 -19.45 -16.72
N ASP A 92 21.41 -18.94 -16.93
CA ASP A 92 22.68 -19.67 -16.74
C ASP A 92 23.35 -19.38 -15.38
N HIS A 93 22.80 -18.46 -14.60
CA HIS A 93 23.36 -18.05 -13.31
C HIS A 93 23.37 -19.18 -12.27
N SER A 94 24.45 -19.28 -11.49
CA SER A 94 24.65 -20.31 -10.45
C SER A 94 23.67 -20.21 -9.28
N GLY A 95 23.27 -18.97 -8.94
CA GLY A 95 22.39 -18.64 -7.81
C GLY A 95 23.14 -18.08 -6.60
N GLU A 96 24.46 -17.90 -6.71
CA GLU A 96 25.28 -17.31 -5.67
C GLU A 96 25.27 -15.78 -5.70
N GLY A 97 25.46 -15.16 -4.53
CA GLY A 97 25.54 -13.71 -4.40
C GLY A 97 24.25 -13.06 -3.91
N SER A 98 24.22 -11.74 -3.94
CA SER A 98 23.10 -10.98 -3.39
C SER A 98 21.91 -10.97 -4.35
N ILE A 99 20.72 -11.24 -3.80
CA ILE A 99 19.47 -11.28 -4.56
C ILE A 99 19.12 -9.90 -5.16
N PRO A 100 18.70 -9.84 -6.43
CA PRO A 100 18.30 -8.60 -7.07
C PRO A 100 16.92 -8.12 -6.65
N GLY A 101 16.69 -6.81 -6.78
CA GLY A 101 15.38 -6.16 -6.61
C GLY A 101 14.97 -5.41 -7.89
N GLN A 102 14.13 -4.38 -7.74
CA GLN A 102 13.88 -3.41 -8.82
C GLN A 102 14.99 -2.36 -8.90
N ARG A 103 15.52 -1.93 -7.75
CA ARG A 103 16.59 -0.93 -7.66
C ARG A 103 17.77 -1.45 -6.88
N TYR A 104 18.96 -0.96 -7.25
CA TYR A 104 20.22 -1.27 -6.58
C TYR A 104 21.16 -0.06 -6.68
N ARG A 105 21.72 0.37 -5.53
CA ARG A 105 22.67 1.49 -5.44
C ARG A 105 22.22 2.76 -6.20
N GLY A 106 20.95 3.13 -6.06
CA GLY A 106 20.38 4.34 -6.68
C GLY A 106 19.98 4.20 -8.17
N GLY A 107 20.24 3.06 -8.81
CA GLY A 107 19.83 2.77 -10.19
C GLY A 107 18.81 1.65 -10.30
N TRP A 108 18.36 1.35 -11.52
CA TRP A 108 17.63 0.11 -11.82
C TRP A 108 18.55 -1.09 -11.67
N ASP A 109 18.04 -2.18 -11.12
CA ASP A 109 18.85 -3.37 -10.86
C ASP A 109 19.02 -4.20 -12.13
N LEU A 110 20.18 -4.07 -12.78
CA LEU A 110 20.57 -4.80 -13.99
C LEU A 110 21.29 -6.12 -13.69
N ARG A 111 21.34 -6.57 -12.43
CA ARG A 111 22.03 -7.81 -12.08
C ARG A 111 21.20 -9.01 -12.49
N ALA A 112 21.83 -9.92 -13.21
CA ALA A 112 21.32 -11.26 -13.46
C ALA A 112 21.36 -12.08 -12.18
N HIS A 113 20.40 -12.99 -12.01
CA HIS A 113 20.40 -13.93 -10.89
C HIS A 113 19.43 -15.09 -11.16
N ARG A 114 19.80 -16.31 -10.73
CA ARG A 114 18.94 -17.51 -10.82
C ARG A 114 17.57 -17.28 -10.17
N ALA A 115 17.54 -16.50 -9.08
CA ALA A 115 16.31 -16.17 -8.37
C ALA A 115 15.29 -15.35 -9.17
N ARG A 116 15.69 -14.72 -10.28
CA ARG A 116 14.75 -14.06 -11.21
C ARG A 116 13.94 -15.08 -12.04
N VAL A 117 14.44 -16.31 -12.17
CA VAL A 117 13.83 -17.37 -12.98
C VAL A 117 12.75 -18.06 -12.17
N ILE A 118 11.49 -17.76 -12.50
CA ILE A 118 10.31 -18.35 -11.89
C ILE A 118 9.82 -19.48 -12.78
N ASN A 119 9.62 -20.67 -12.22
CA ASN A 119 9.01 -21.76 -12.99
C ASN A 119 7.49 -21.67 -12.89
N VAL A 120 6.83 -21.48 -14.03
CA VAL A 120 5.37 -21.38 -14.10
C VAL A 120 4.82 -22.69 -14.62
N ASP A 121 4.16 -23.41 -13.72
CA ASP A 121 3.41 -24.61 -14.02
C ASP A 121 1.92 -24.46 -13.61
N HIS A 122 1.15 -25.54 -13.73
CA HIS A 122 -0.25 -25.54 -13.31
C HIS A 122 -0.42 -25.23 -11.81
N GLY A 123 0.51 -25.65 -10.95
CA GLY A 123 0.47 -25.38 -9.51
C GLY A 123 0.66 -23.89 -9.23
N THR A 124 1.68 -23.28 -9.83
CA THR A 124 1.93 -21.82 -9.76
C THR A 124 0.70 -21.03 -10.22
N LEU A 125 0.11 -21.39 -11.36
CA LEU A 125 -1.08 -20.72 -11.86
C LEU A 125 -2.32 -20.91 -10.95
N THR A 126 -2.43 -22.04 -10.26
CA THR A 126 -3.50 -22.29 -9.28
C THR A 126 -3.37 -21.36 -8.07
N VAL A 127 -2.15 -21.11 -7.60
CA VAL A 127 -1.90 -20.12 -6.54
C VAL A 127 -2.26 -18.72 -7.03
N TRP A 128 -1.80 -18.32 -8.22
CA TRP A 128 -2.04 -16.98 -8.76
C TRP A 128 -3.50 -16.69 -9.04
N GLN A 129 -4.26 -17.70 -9.48
CA GLN A 129 -5.70 -17.59 -9.67
C GLN A 129 -6.43 -17.26 -8.35
N ARG A 130 -6.09 -17.97 -7.26
CA ARG A 130 -6.71 -17.77 -5.95
C ARG A 130 -6.43 -16.40 -5.35
N LEU A 131 -5.32 -15.77 -5.73
CA LEU A 131 -4.95 -14.44 -5.29
C LEU A 131 -5.98 -13.36 -5.69
N VAL A 132 -6.66 -13.52 -6.84
CA VAL A 132 -7.62 -12.53 -7.37
C VAL A 132 -9.07 -12.90 -7.02
N ALA A 133 -9.28 -13.70 -5.96
CA ALA A 133 -10.59 -14.15 -5.46
C ALA A 133 -11.56 -14.66 -6.55
N GLY A 134 -11.03 -15.27 -7.62
CA GLY A 134 -11.82 -15.80 -8.72
C GLY A 134 -11.99 -17.31 -8.63
N THR A 135 -13.23 -17.80 -8.71
CA THR A 135 -13.51 -19.19 -9.09
C THR A 135 -13.34 -19.28 -10.60
N GLY A 136 -12.16 -19.72 -11.03
CA GLY A 136 -11.82 -19.73 -12.44
C GLY A 136 -11.12 -21.01 -12.85
N ASP A 137 -10.51 -20.92 -14.01
CA ASP A 137 -9.67 -21.96 -14.57
C ASP A 137 -8.21 -21.55 -14.35
N PRO A 138 -7.39 -22.30 -13.61
CA PRO A 138 -5.99 -21.93 -13.36
C PRO A 138 -5.21 -21.63 -14.63
N GLU A 139 -5.47 -22.35 -15.71
CA GLU A 139 -4.79 -22.13 -17.00
C GLU A 139 -5.18 -20.81 -17.68
N GLN A 140 -6.19 -20.12 -17.13
CA GLN A 140 -6.62 -18.79 -17.55
C GLN A 140 -6.25 -17.72 -16.51
N ALA A 141 -5.53 -18.06 -15.45
CA ALA A 141 -5.06 -17.08 -14.47
C ALA A 141 -4.23 -15.98 -15.14
N SER A 142 -4.40 -14.73 -14.71
CA SER A 142 -3.51 -13.64 -15.14
C SER A 142 -2.07 -13.96 -14.73
N LEU A 143 -1.11 -13.66 -15.61
CA LEU A 143 0.31 -13.84 -15.27
C LEU A 143 0.69 -12.79 -14.23
N LEU A 144 1.14 -13.23 -13.06
CA LEU A 144 1.77 -12.32 -12.10
C LEU A 144 3.21 -12.06 -12.55
N GLN A 145 3.76 -10.93 -12.12
CA GLN A 145 5.11 -10.53 -12.50
C GLN A 145 6.04 -10.41 -11.27
N PRO A 146 6.30 -11.47 -10.47
CA PRO A 146 7.26 -11.41 -9.36
C PRO A 146 8.67 -11.05 -9.90
N VAL A 147 9.43 -10.27 -9.14
CA VAL A 147 10.82 -9.92 -9.49
C VAL A 147 11.74 -11.10 -9.19
N THR A 148 11.45 -11.82 -8.10
CA THR A 148 12.21 -13.00 -7.69
C THR A 148 11.32 -14.11 -7.12
N LEU A 149 11.83 -15.33 -7.10
CA LEU A 149 11.17 -16.49 -6.47
C LEU A 149 10.93 -16.32 -4.95
N TYR A 150 11.62 -15.39 -4.28
CA TYR A 150 11.43 -15.13 -2.85
C TYR A 150 10.09 -14.45 -2.52
N GLU A 151 9.36 -13.98 -3.53
CA GLU A 151 7.99 -13.48 -3.38
C GLU A 151 6.95 -14.63 -3.35
N GLU A 152 7.28 -15.85 -3.77
CA GLU A 152 6.32 -16.95 -4.00
C GLU A 152 5.53 -17.34 -2.76
N LYS A 153 6.21 -17.54 -1.63
CA LYS A 153 5.55 -17.91 -0.38
C LYS A 153 4.63 -16.81 0.14
N ALA A 154 4.98 -15.55 -0.09
CA ALA A 154 4.11 -14.44 0.30
C ALA A 154 2.86 -14.36 -0.58
N ILE A 155 3.01 -14.61 -1.89
CA ILE A 155 1.89 -14.78 -2.82
C ILE A 155 1.01 -15.93 -2.38
N GLU A 156 1.60 -17.07 -2.01
CA GLU A 156 0.88 -18.24 -1.52
C GLU A 156 0.12 -17.96 -0.22
N ALA A 157 0.74 -17.29 0.75
CA ALA A 157 0.10 -16.89 2.00
C ALA A 157 -1.15 -16.02 1.73
N LEU A 158 -1.02 -14.98 0.89
CA LEU A 158 -2.16 -14.13 0.50
C LEU A 158 -3.26 -14.90 -0.25
N ALA A 159 -2.87 -15.82 -1.14
CA ALA A 159 -3.79 -16.67 -1.89
C ALA A 159 -4.55 -17.66 -0.97
N ASN A 160 -3.93 -18.08 0.14
CA ASN A 160 -4.51 -19.02 1.10
C ASN A 160 -5.41 -18.37 2.15
N VAL A 161 -5.43 -17.03 2.26
CA VAL A 161 -6.38 -16.35 3.13
C VAL A 161 -7.81 -16.63 2.64
N LYS A 162 -8.62 -17.28 3.47
CA LYS A 162 -9.99 -17.66 3.10
C LYS A 162 -10.95 -16.50 3.21
N ARG A 163 -10.90 -15.79 4.34
CA ARG A 163 -11.79 -14.67 4.67
C ARG A 163 -11.53 -13.50 3.72
N ARG A 164 -12.52 -13.17 2.90
CA ARG A 164 -12.51 -12.00 1.99
C ARG A 164 -13.48 -10.93 2.48
N LEU A 165 -13.21 -9.68 2.13
CA LEU A 165 -14.07 -8.56 2.49
C LEU A 165 -15.52 -8.77 2.03
N ALA A 166 -15.73 -9.44 0.89
CA ALA A 166 -17.07 -9.76 0.38
C ALA A 166 -17.96 -10.53 1.38
N GLU A 167 -17.38 -11.34 2.27
CA GLU A 167 -18.12 -12.15 3.24
C GLU A 167 -18.82 -11.29 4.31
N ASP A 168 -18.33 -10.06 4.51
CA ASP A 168 -18.88 -9.10 5.49
C ASP A 168 -19.98 -8.19 4.90
N ASP A 169 -20.43 -8.47 3.66
CA ASP A 169 -21.40 -7.67 2.90
C ASP A 169 -21.15 -6.14 2.98
N PRO A 170 -19.94 -5.68 2.58
CA PRO A 170 -19.51 -4.32 2.81
C PRO A 170 -20.41 -3.35 2.05
N TRP A 171 -20.87 -2.31 2.74
CA TRP A 171 -21.51 -1.20 2.07
C TRP A 171 -20.46 -0.25 1.55
N ILE A 172 -20.19 -0.31 0.24
CA ILE A 172 -19.22 0.54 -0.44
C ILE A 172 -19.94 1.67 -1.18
N SER A 173 -19.54 2.91 -0.90
CA SER A 173 -19.98 4.13 -1.58
C SER A 173 -18.88 4.63 -2.52
N SER A 174 -19.30 5.02 -3.72
CA SER A 174 -18.39 5.68 -4.68
C SER A 174 -18.38 7.20 -4.51
N GLY A 175 -19.31 7.78 -3.76
CA GLY A 175 -19.40 9.23 -3.56
C GLY A 175 -19.81 9.99 -4.83
N TYR A 176 -19.53 11.29 -4.86
CA TYR A 176 -19.99 12.17 -5.94
C TYR A 176 -19.13 12.05 -7.20
N HIS A 177 -19.74 11.70 -8.33
CA HIS A 177 -19.11 11.81 -9.64
C HIS A 177 -18.96 13.29 -10.04
N GLU A 178 -17.75 13.85 -9.98
CA GLU A 178 -17.52 15.30 -9.93
C GLU A 178 -18.21 16.08 -11.05
N SER A 179 -18.07 15.62 -12.30
CA SER A 179 -18.67 16.29 -13.45
C SER A 179 -20.21 16.23 -13.44
N GLY A 180 -20.76 15.11 -12.96
CA GLY A 180 -22.21 14.92 -12.84
C GLY A 180 -22.77 15.74 -11.68
N ALA A 181 -22.20 15.58 -10.49
CA ALA A 181 -22.61 16.27 -9.28
C ALA A 181 -22.53 17.80 -9.38
N LYS A 182 -21.57 18.35 -10.15
CA LYS A 182 -21.55 19.80 -10.45
C LYS A 182 -22.69 20.22 -11.35
N ARG A 183 -22.94 19.47 -12.42
CA ARG A 183 -24.03 19.74 -13.37
C ARG A 183 -25.39 19.64 -12.68
N ASP A 184 -25.53 18.68 -11.78
CA ASP A 184 -26.76 18.38 -11.06
C ASP A 184 -26.93 19.25 -9.80
N GLY A 185 -26.02 20.22 -9.57
CA GLY A 185 -26.15 21.21 -8.50
C GLY A 185 -25.89 20.68 -7.09
N LEU A 186 -25.21 19.54 -6.93
CA LEU A 186 -24.94 18.91 -5.64
C LEU A 186 -23.66 19.46 -4.97
N ILE A 187 -22.60 19.63 -5.77
CA ILE A 187 -21.32 20.22 -5.34
C ILE A 187 -20.92 21.38 -6.24
N ARG A 188 -20.12 22.32 -5.71
CA ARG A 188 -19.55 23.42 -6.48
C ARG A 188 -18.08 23.64 -6.14
N TRP A 189 -17.33 24.19 -7.10
CA TRP A 189 -15.95 24.61 -6.85
C TRP A 189 -15.96 25.88 -6.01
N GLN A 190 -15.54 25.77 -4.75
CA GLN A 190 -15.43 26.86 -3.81
C GLN A 190 -14.35 26.51 -2.79
N GLN A 191 -13.19 27.16 -2.92
CA GLN A 191 -12.11 26.93 -1.98
C GLN A 191 -12.41 27.59 -0.63
N GLY A 192 -12.15 26.86 0.45
CA GLY A 192 -12.27 27.40 1.80
C GLY A 192 -12.32 26.31 2.87
N THR A 193 -12.36 26.73 4.12
CA THR A 193 -12.65 25.85 5.25
C THR A 193 -14.16 25.72 5.39
N PRO A 194 -14.72 24.49 5.45
CA PRO A 194 -16.15 24.30 5.66
C PRO A 194 -16.56 24.71 7.08
N GLU A 195 -17.87 24.91 7.29
CA GLU A 195 -18.43 25.25 8.61
C GLU A 195 -18.45 24.05 9.56
N SER A 196 -18.51 22.83 9.01
CA SER A 196 -18.53 21.57 9.76
C SER A 196 -17.99 20.43 8.91
N LEU A 197 -17.73 19.29 9.53
CA LEU A 197 -17.35 18.06 8.82
C LEU A 197 -18.47 17.57 7.87
N GLU A 198 -19.74 17.84 8.17
CA GLU A 198 -20.86 17.47 7.28
C GLU A 198 -20.93 18.30 5.99
N HIS A 199 -20.21 19.43 5.94
CA HIS A 199 -20.10 20.27 4.75
C HIS A 199 -18.84 19.94 3.94
N LEU A 200 -17.97 19.07 4.46
CA LEU A 200 -16.70 18.72 3.84
C LEU A 200 -16.89 17.72 2.69
N VAL A 201 -16.26 18.04 1.56
CA VAL A 201 -16.14 17.14 0.40
C VAL A 201 -14.68 16.77 0.21
N ILE A 202 -14.33 15.55 0.61
CA ILE A 202 -12.97 15.02 0.58
C ILE A 202 -12.52 14.69 -0.85
N GLN A 203 -11.26 14.99 -1.12
CA GLN A 203 -10.50 14.52 -2.28
C GLN A 203 -9.30 13.69 -1.82
N GLY A 204 -8.79 12.81 -2.68
CA GLY A 204 -7.69 11.89 -2.35
C GLY A 204 -6.51 12.50 -1.57
N PRO A 205 -5.97 13.67 -1.94
CA PRO A 205 -4.85 14.28 -1.22
C PRO A 205 -5.12 14.66 0.24
N HIS A 206 -6.38 14.81 0.66
CA HIS A 206 -6.71 15.19 2.05
C HIS A 206 -6.24 14.15 3.06
N PHE A 207 -6.20 12.87 2.69
CA PHE A 207 -5.76 11.78 3.56
C PHE A 207 -4.57 11.02 2.95
N GLY A 208 -3.84 10.31 3.79
CA GLY A 208 -2.70 9.45 3.45
C GLY A 208 -2.89 8.05 4.03
N ILE A 209 -1.79 7.34 4.26
CA ILE A 209 -1.81 5.99 4.83
C ILE A 209 -2.08 6.10 6.33
N ALA A 210 -3.20 5.55 6.79
CA ALA A 210 -3.69 5.66 8.16
C ALA A 210 -3.66 7.11 8.70
N THR A 211 -3.83 8.10 7.81
CA THR A 211 -3.69 9.53 8.14
C THR A 211 -4.88 10.28 7.54
N PRO A 212 -5.97 10.50 8.29
CA PRO A 212 -7.17 11.12 7.72
C PRO A 212 -7.00 12.58 7.32
N PHE A 213 -6.07 13.30 7.95
CA PHE A 213 -5.74 14.69 7.65
C PHE A 213 -4.26 14.81 7.28
N ALA A 214 -3.91 14.47 6.04
CA ALA A 214 -2.54 14.50 5.53
C ALA A 214 -2.18 15.83 4.86
N LYS A 215 -3.09 16.38 4.04
CA LYS A 215 -2.88 17.64 3.31
C LYS A 215 -4.15 18.47 3.25
N GLN A 216 -4.00 19.74 2.95
CA GLN A 216 -5.09 20.64 2.61
C GLN A 216 -4.75 21.44 1.34
N PRO A 217 -5.73 21.84 0.53
CA PRO A 217 -5.47 22.58 -0.69
C PRO A 217 -4.87 23.94 -0.38
N ARG A 218 -3.87 24.34 -1.17
CA ARG A 218 -3.29 25.68 -1.10
C ARG A 218 -4.26 26.67 -1.75
N VAL A 219 -4.35 27.87 -1.16
CA VAL A 219 -5.14 28.97 -1.72
C VAL A 219 -4.17 30.05 -2.23
N PRO A 220 -4.25 30.46 -3.51
CA PRO A 220 -5.11 29.91 -4.56
C PRO A 220 -4.62 28.54 -5.06
N TYR A 221 -5.55 27.66 -5.46
CA TYR A 221 -5.21 26.40 -6.13
C TYR A 221 -5.08 26.61 -7.64
N ARG A 222 -3.90 26.33 -8.19
CA ARG A 222 -3.57 26.56 -9.61
C ARG A 222 -3.30 25.26 -10.37
N SER A 223 -2.90 24.21 -9.65
CA SER A 223 -2.45 22.93 -10.21
C SER A 223 -2.69 21.78 -9.22
N ASN A 224 -2.57 20.54 -9.71
CA ASN A 224 -2.63 19.33 -8.89
C ASN A 224 -1.52 19.23 -7.81
N ASN A 225 -0.50 20.08 -7.86
CA ASN A 225 0.57 20.16 -6.86
C ASN A 225 0.30 21.18 -5.75
N ASP A 226 -0.82 21.91 -5.82
CA ASP A 226 -1.17 22.95 -4.85
C ASP A 226 -1.85 22.38 -3.59
N TRP A 227 -1.07 21.60 -2.85
CA TRP A 227 -1.44 21.02 -1.56
C TRP A 227 -0.35 21.32 -0.53
N ASN A 228 -0.76 21.74 0.66
CA ASN A 228 0.12 21.91 1.80
C ASN A 228 0.00 20.69 2.71
N GLN A 229 1.13 20.11 3.10
CA GLN A 229 1.16 19.05 4.11
C GLN A 229 0.78 19.64 5.47
N LEU A 230 0.04 18.89 6.27
CA LEU A 230 -0.38 19.30 7.61
C LEU A 230 0.66 18.86 8.65
N ASP A 231 0.99 19.76 9.58
CA ASP A 231 1.72 19.39 10.78
C ASP A 231 0.75 18.81 11.81
N LEU A 232 0.82 17.50 12.02
CA LEU A 232 -0.09 16.81 12.93
C LEU A 232 0.15 17.17 14.39
N ARG A 233 1.32 17.71 14.75
CA ARG A 233 1.66 18.12 16.11
C ARG A 233 0.94 19.41 16.51
N GLU A 234 0.57 20.22 15.53
CA GLU A 234 -0.12 21.51 15.72
C GLU A 234 -1.63 21.41 15.45
N LEU A 235 -2.13 20.21 15.13
CA LEU A 235 -3.54 20.00 14.81
C LEU A 235 -4.42 20.22 16.05
N SER A 236 -5.42 21.10 15.93
CA SER A 236 -6.40 21.31 17.00
C SER A 236 -7.34 20.09 17.16
N SER A 237 -7.95 19.96 18.33
CA SER A 237 -8.93 18.88 18.58
C SER A 237 -10.14 18.98 17.67
N GLN A 238 -10.51 20.18 17.22
CA GLN A 238 -11.69 20.46 16.38
C GLN A 238 -11.31 20.77 14.93
N PHE A 239 -10.15 20.28 14.47
CA PHE A 239 -9.60 20.67 13.18
C PHE A 239 -10.56 20.35 12.01
N LEU A 240 -10.77 21.35 11.16
CA LEU A 240 -11.49 21.23 9.89
C LEU A 240 -10.52 21.50 8.73
N PRO A 241 -10.29 20.55 7.82
CA PRO A 241 -9.42 20.78 6.67
C PRO A 241 -10.09 21.73 5.67
N GLY A 242 -9.31 22.57 5.01
CA GLY A 242 -9.75 23.26 3.81
C GLY A 242 -10.10 22.29 2.68
N ALA A 243 -11.01 22.67 1.79
CA ALA A 243 -11.42 21.89 0.63
C ALA A 243 -11.52 22.76 -0.63
N ASN A 244 -11.48 22.12 -1.82
CA ASN A 244 -11.73 22.79 -3.10
C ASN A 244 -13.22 22.77 -3.51
N TYR A 245 -13.98 21.85 -2.92
CA TYR A 245 -15.39 21.64 -3.19
C TYR A 245 -16.21 21.96 -1.94
N ALA A 246 -17.37 22.56 -2.16
CA ALA A 246 -18.40 22.72 -1.15
C ALA A 246 -19.69 22.07 -1.64
N LEU A 247 -20.48 21.53 -0.71
CA LEU A 247 -21.87 21.13 -0.98
C LEU A 247 -22.70 22.39 -1.24
N THR A 248 -23.70 22.29 -2.11
CA THR A 248 -24.66 23.38 -2.28
C THR A 248 -25.62 23.45 -1.10
N GLY A 249 -26.26 24.59 -0.87
CA GLY A 249 -27.21 24.74 0.23
C GLY A 249 -28.38 23.75 0.15
N GLU A 250 -28.84 23.42 -1.06
CA GLU A 250 -29.86 22.40 -1.28
C GLU A 250 -29.36 21.01 -0.89
N GLU A 251 -28.15 20.61 -1.32
CA GLU A 251 -27.58 19.31 -0.99
C GLU A 251 -27.19 19.18 0.50
N ILE A 252 -26.91 20.30 1.18
CA ILE A 252 -26.76 20.34 2.64
C ILE A 252 -28.04 19.89 3.35
N LEU A 253 -29.19 20.32 2.84
CA LEU A 253 -30.50 20.03 3.43
C LEU A 253 -31.06 18.69 2.97
N SER A 254 -31.02 18.41 1.67
CA SER A 254 -31.69 17.26 1.05
C SER A 254 -30.85 15.99 1.11
N ARG A 255 -29.53 16.11 0.97
CA ARG A 255 -28.58 14.99 0.88
C ARG A 255 -28.95 14.00 -0.22
N GLY A 256 -29.74 14.43 -1.21
CA GLY A 256 -30.34 13.58 -2.22
C GLY A 256 -29.31 12.96 -3.17
N GLY A 257 -28.13 13.57 -3.27
CA GLY A 257 -27.03 13.06 -4.07
C GLY A 257 -26.17 11.99 -3.40
N GLN A 258 -26.42 11.63 -2.13
CA GLN A 258 -25.61 10.66 -1.39
C GLN A 258 -26.14 9.24 -1.52
N ASP A 259 -25.22 8.26 -1.43
CA ASP A 259 -25.57 6.85 -1.39
C ASP A 259 -26.31 6.51 -0.09
N HIS A 260 -27.49 5.89 -0.23
CA HIS A 260 -28.35 5.42 0.86
C HIS A 260 -28.53 3.90 0.81
N ARG A 261 -28.62 3.27 1.99
CA ARG A 261 -28.98 1.85 2.14
C ARG A 261 -29.96 1.74 3.31
N ASN A 262 -31.13 1.17 3.09
CA ASN A 262 -32.19 1.03 4.12
C ASN A 262 -32.54 2.34 4.85
N GLY A 263 -32.52 3.47 4.14
CA GLY A 263 -32.88 4.79 4.71
C GLY A 263 -31.78 5.46 5.56
N VAL A 264 -30.62 4.83 5.74
CA VAL A 264 -29.44 5.47 6.35
C VAL A 264 -28.44 5.87 5.27
N ARG A 265 -27.53 6.81 5.58
CA ARG A 265 -26.47 7.27 4.70
C ARG A 265 -25.13 6.73 5.16
N HIS A 266 -24.23 6.45 4.22
CA HIS A 266 -22.89 5.99 4.58
C HIS A 266 -22.14 7.06 5.39
N VAL A 267 -22.42 8.35 5.13
CA VAL A 267 -21.80 9.49 5.82
C VAL A 267 -22.07 9.53 7.33
N ASP A 268 -23.06 8.79 7.82
CA ASP A 268 -23.47 8.77 9.23
C ASP A 268 -22.60 7.85 10.12
N PHE A 269 -21.69 7.08 9.54
CA PHE A 269 -20.87 6.07 10.23
C PHE A 269 -19.38 6.40 10.24
N TYR A 270 -18.58 5.75 11.08
CA TYR A 270 -17.15 5.68 10.84
C TYR A 270 -16.87 4.79 9.62
N ARG A 271 -15.99 5.23 8.72
CA ARG A 271 -15.76 4.58 7.42
C ARG A 271 -14.29 4.33 7.15
N LEU A 272 -13.97 3.20 6.54
CA LEU A 272 -12.68 3.04 5.87
C LEU A 272 -12.77 3.70 4.48
N THR A 273 -11.91 4.68 4.22
CA THR A 273 -11.80 5.35 2.92
C THR A 273 -10.52 4.99 2.21
N TRP A 274 -10.53 4.99 0.87
CA TRP A 274 -9.33 4.80 0.06
C TRP A 274 -9.36 5.58 -1.25
N ARG A 275 -8.18 5.82 -1.81
CA ARG A 275 -8.04 6.38 -3.17
C ARG A 275 -8.28 5.28 -4.20
N SER A 276 -9.19 5.49 -5.14
CA SER A 276 -9.56 4.44 -6.10
C SER A 276 -8.48 4.17 -7.13
N MET A 277 -7.60 5.14 -7.45
CA MET A 277 -6.47 4.96 -8.37
C MET A 277 -5.25 4.36 -7.66
N ILE A 278 -4.68 3.31 -8.26
CA ILE A 278 -3.48 2.61 -7.77
C ILE A 278 -2.27 3.13 -8.54
N ALA A 279 -1.38 3.84 -7.86
CA ALA A 279 -0.11 4.30 -8.42
C ALA A 279 1.01 3.30 -8.12
N PHE A 280 1.69 2.79 -9.16
CA PHE A 280 2.81 1.86 -9.01
C PHE A 280 4.18 2.57 -8.91
N ASN A 281 4.23 3.84 -9.27
CA ASN A 281 5.42 4.69 -9.29
C ASN A 281 5.56 5.59 -8.05
N THR A 282 4.91 5.23 -6.96
CA THR A 282 4.96 5.93 -5.66
C THR A 282 5.49 4.99 -4.57
N GLU A 283 5.81 5.54 -3.39
CA GLU A 283 6.28 4.75 -2.23
C GLU A 283 5.30 3.67 -1.79
N ARG A 284 4.00 3.92 -1.98
CA ARG A 284 2.88 3.08 -1.58
C ARG A 284 1.79 3.17 -2.64
N SER A 285 0.98 2.13 -2.81
CA SER A 285 -0.10 2.07 -3.79
C SER A 285 -1.48 2.07 -3.15
N LEU A 286 -1.57 1.68 -1.89
CA LEU A 286 -2.79 1.73 -1.09
C LEU A 286 -2.74 2.90 -0.12
N PHE A 287 -3.55 3.92 -0.39
CA PHE A 287 -3.76 5.05 0.51
C PHE A 287 -5.15 4.92 1.10
N ALA A 288 -5.21 4.54 2.38
CA ALA A 288 -6.45 4.31 3.09
C ALA A 288 -6.37 4.87 4.52
N ALA A 289 -7.49 5.37 5.03
CA ALA A 289 -7.62 5.95 6.37
C ALA A 289 -9.07 5.82 6.88
N LEU A 290 -9.30 6.10 8.16
CA LEU A 290 -10.66 6.17 8.71
C LEU A 290 -11.22 7.58 8.58
N LEU A 291 -12.45 7.73 8.09
CA LEU A 291 -13.22 8.97 8.15
C LEU A 291 -14.24 8.92 9.28
N PRO A 292 -14.45 10.02 10.02
CA PRO A 292 -15.53 10.11 10.99
C PRO A 292 -16.87 10.32 10.27
N PRO A 293 -18.00 10.29 11.01
CA PRO A 293 -19.28 10.75 10.49
C PRO A 293 -19.21 12.19 9.96
N GLY A 294 -19.95 12.49 8.88
CA GLY A 294 -20.08 13.81 8.29
C GLY A 294 -19.48 13.95 6.89
N PRO A 295 -18.15 13.80 6.69
CA PRO A 295 -17.52 14.12 5.42
C PRO A 295 -18.00 13.23 4.27
N SER A 296 -18.41 13.87 3.19
CA SER A 296 -18.62 13.23 1.88
C SER A 296 -17.32 13.19 1.08
N HIS A 297 -17.32 12.53 -0.07
CA HIS A 297 -16.14 12.46 -0.94
C HIS A 297 -16.51 12.40 -2.41
N VAL A 298 -15.53 12.71 -3.26
CA VAL A 298 -15.63 12.57 -4.72
C VAL A 298 -15.32 11.14 -5.20
N HIS A 299 -15.68 10.81 -6.44
CA HIS A 299 -15.52 9.47 -7.03
C HIS A 299 -14.08 8.95 -7.14
N ALA A 300 -13.08 9.84 -7.13
CA ALA A 300 -11.68 9.41 -7.00
C ALA A 300 -11.34 8.79 -5.62
N VAL A 301 -12.29 8.83 -4.69
CA VAL A 301 -12.22 8.27 -3.34
C VAL A 301 -13.43 7.37 -3.16
N HIS A 302 -13.23 6.19 -2.60
CA HIS A 302 -14.32 5.33 -2.17
C HIS A 302 -14.32 5.22 -0.65
N SER A 303 -15.45 4.82 -0.08
CA SER A 303 -15.53 4.50 1.34
C SER A 303 -16.38 3.27 1.59
N LEU A 304 -16.13 2.59 2.71
CA LEU A 304 -16.90 1.43 3.10
C LEU A 304 -17.27 1.45 4.59
N VAL A 305 -18.43 0.89 4.88
CA VAL A 305 -18.95 0.59 6.22
C VAL A 305 -19.12 -0.94 6.32
N LEU A 306 -18.68 -1.51 7.45
CA LEU A 306 -18.91 -2.92 7.80
C LEU A 306 -19.92 -3.02 8.95
N SER A 307 -20.27 -4.25 9.30
CA SER A 307 -21.27 -4.56 10.34
C SER A 307 -20.93 -3.98 11.72
N THR A 308 -19.64 -3.81 12.04
CA THR A 308 -19.17 -3.23 13.30
C THR A 308 -18.07 -2.19 13.08
N SER A 309 -17.95 -1.24 14.00
CA SER A 309 -16.82 -0.29 14.03
C SER A 309 -15.50 -1.04 14.15
N ARG A 310 -15.44 -2.07 15.02
CA ARG A 310 -14.26 -2.92 15.23
C ARG A 310 -13.75 -3.52 13.92
N LEU A 311 -14.63 -4.16 13.15
CA LEU A 311 -14.27 -4.78 11.88
C LEU A 311 -13.84 -3.74 10.83
N THR A 312 -14.48 -2.57 10.81
CA THR A 312 -14.10 -1.44 9.95
C THR A 312 -12.67 -0.96 10.26
N VAL A 313 -12.33 -0.81 11.54
CA VAL A 313 -10.99 -0.39 12.00
C VAL A 313 -9.93 -1.46 11.75
N LEU A 314 -10.25 -2.75 11.97
CA LEU A 314 -9.33 -3.84 11.65
C LEU A 314 -8.99 -3.89 10.16
N ASN A 315 -10.00 -3.70 9.30
CA ASN A 315 -9.77 -3.60 7.85
C ASN A 315 -8.91 -2.38 7.48
N ALA A 316 -9.10 -1.24 8.15
CA ALA A 316 -8.22 -0.08 7.97
C ALA A 316 -6.76 -0.40 8.34
N GLY A 317 -6.55 -1.24 9.37
CA GLY A 317 -5.22 -1.75 9.73
C GLY A 317 -4.60 -2.64 8.68
N PHE A 318 -5.36 -3.60 8.15
CA PHE A 318 -4.92 -4.43 7.04
C PHE A 318 -4.50 -3.55 5.86
N TRP A 319 -5.33 -2.57 5.49
CA TRP A 319 -5.10 -1.71 4.33
C TRP A 319 -4.00 -0.66 4.53
N ALA A 320 -3.52 -0.46 5.77
CA ALA A 320 -2.33 0.33 6.04
C ALA A 320 -1.01 -0.44 5.78
N SER A 321 -1.07 -1.78 5.74
CA SER A 321 0.11 -2.66 5.72
C SER A 321 0.70 -2.92 4.32
N LEU A 322 2.01 -3.18 4.27
CA LEU A 322 2.73 -3.57 3.06
C LEU A 322 2.25 -4.90 2.44
N PRO A 323 1.91 -5.97 3.19
CA PRO A 323 1.36 -7.19 2.60
C PRO A 323 0.10 -6.97 1.77
N ILE A 324 -0.80 -6.09 2.23
CA ILE A 324 -2.05 -5.79 1.53
C ILE A 324 -1.82 -4.82 0.36
N ASP A 325 -0.91 -3.86 0.50
CA ASP A 325 -0.47 -3.01 -0.63
C ASP A 325 0.22 -3.86 -1.73
N TYR A 326 1.01 -4.84 -1.32
CA TYR A 326 1.70 -5.76 -2.23
C TYR A 326 0.73 -6.54 -3.11
N LEU A 327 -0.42 -6.98 -2.57
CA LEU A 327 -1.48 -7.61 -3.34
C LEU A 327 -1.91 -6.74 -4.54
N LEU A 328 -2.04 -5.42 -4.35
CA LEU A 328 -2.38 -4.49 -5.44
C LEU A 328 -1.23 -4.40 -6.45
N ARG A 329 0.02 -4.34 -5.98
CA ARG A 329 1.22 -4.25 -6.83
C ARG A 329 1.45 -5.49 -7.68
N ILE A 330 1.26 -6.68 -7.12
CA ILE A 330 1.52 -7.93 -7.83
C ILE A 330 0.40 -8.29 -8.82
N THR A 331 -0.84 -7.86 -8.53
CA THR A 331 -1.99 -8.09 -9.43
C THR A 331 -2.09 -7.06 -10.56
N GLY A 332 -1.37 -5.93 -10.49
CA GLY A 332 -1.22 -4.97 -11.58
C GLY A 332 -2.50 -4.21 -11.95
N ARG A 333 -3.49 -4.14 -11.05
CA ARG A 333 -4.74 -3.40 -11.29
C ARG A 333 -4.50 -1.90 -11.15
N SER A 334 -4.98 -1.11 -12.11
CA SER A 334 -4.83 0.36 -12.07
C SER A 334 -5.80 1.05 -11.12
N HIS A 335 -6.86 0.36 -10.69
CA HIS A 335 -7.87 0.90 -9.79
C HIS A 335 -8.34 -0.16 -8.79
N LEU A 336 -8.54 0.27 -7.54
CA LEU A 336 -9.22 -0.49 -6.49
C LEU A 336 -10.69 -0.07 -6.48
N GLN A 337 -11.50 -0.66 -7.37
CA GLN A 337 -12.94 -0.40 -7.45
C GLN A 337 -13.71 -1.31 -6.47
N VAL A 338 -15.05 -1.23 -6.48
CA VAL A 338 -15.92 -2.01 -5.59
C VAL A 338 -15.66 -3.52 -5.68
N ALA A 339 -15.50 -4.06 -6.88
CA ALA A 339 -15.30 -5.49 -7.09
C ALA A 339 -13.93 -5.95 -6.56
N GLU A 340 -12.86 -5.21 -6.87
CA GLU A 340 -11.52 -5.48 -6.37
C GLU A 340 -11.45 -5.33 -4.84
N ALA A 341 -12.11 -4.33 -4.26
CA ALA A 341 -12.17 -4.15 -2.81
C ALA A 341 -12.82 -5.36 -2.12
N LYS A 342 -13.92 -5.89 -2.66
CA LYS A 342 -14.59 -7.10 -2.15
C LYS A 342 -13.69 -8.35 -2.17
N ALA A 343 -12.74 -8.42 -3.09
CA ALA A 343 -11.79 -9.52 -3.21
C ALA A 343 -10.62 -9.44 -2.21
N MET A 344 -10.46 -8.34 -1.48
CA MET A 344 -9.32 -8.15 -0.57
C MET A 344 -9.37 -9.12 0.63
N PRO A 345 -8.20 -9.59 1.13
CA PRO A 345 -8.10 -10.29 2.41
C PRO A 345 -8.73 -9.47 3.54
N ALA A 346 -9.49 -10.14 4.42
CA ALA A 346 -10.14 -9.50 5.56
C ALA A 346 -9.71 -10.12 6.91
N PRO A 347 -9.56 -9.31 7.97
CA PRO A 347 -9.21 -9.77 9.32
C PRO A 347 -10.36 -10.51 10.00
N ALA A 348 -10.08 -11.45 10.90
CA ALA A 348 -11.07 -11.99 11.84
C ALA A 348 -11.09 -11.19 13.17
N GLU A 349 -12.26 -10.83 13.70
CA GLU A 349 -12.36 -9.94 14.86
C GLU A 349 -11.80 -10.52 16.16
N ASP A 350 -11.83 -11.86 16.28
CA ASP A 350 -11.40 -12.65 17.43
C ASP A 350 -9.94 -13.12 17.34
N HIS A 351 -9.20 -12.67 16.33
CA HIS A 351 -7.81 -13.06 16.17
C HIS A 351 -6.94 -12.51 17.33
N PRO A 352 -5.95 -13.27 17.85
CA PRO A 352 -5.15 -12.87 19.00
C PRO A 352 -4.33 -11.57 18.82
N LEU A 353 -4.12 -11.13 17.59
CA LEU A 353 -3.42 -9.89 17.27
C LEU A 353 -4.36 -8.70 17.00
N ALA A 354 -5.68 -8.88 17.14
CA ALA A 354 -6.67 -7.85 16.85
C ALA A 354 -6.47 -6.60 17.74
N GLU A 355 -6.29 -6.77 19.05
CA GLU A 355 -6.07 -5.63 19.97
C GLU A 355 -4.80 -4.84 19.65
N SER A 356 -3.70 -5.54 19.39
CA SER A 356 -2.44 -4.91 19.00
C SER A 356 -2.56 -4.11 17.70
N LEU A 357 -3.38 -4.57 16.76
CA LEU A 357 -3.65 -3.86 15.51
C LEU A 357 -4.56 -2.65 15.75
N LEU A 358 -5.66 -2.82 16.49
CA LEU A 358 -6.62 -1.77 16.80
C LEU A 358 -5.95 -0.57 17.46
N LEU A 359 -5.14 -0.80 18.50
CA LEU A 359 -4.42 0.27 19.19
C LEU A 359 -3.59 1.12 18.23
N ARG A 360 -2.75 0.48 17.40
CA ARG A 360 -1.87 1.19 16.44
C ARG A 360 -2.67 1.95 15.39
N VAL A 361 -3.73 1.35 14.85
CA VAL A 361 -4.55 1.94 13.80
C VAL A 361 -5.39 3.11 14.32
N LEU A 362 -5.99 2.96 15.50
CA LEU A 362 -6.77 4.02 16.13
C LEU A 362 -5.88 5.18 16.51
N ARG A 363 -4.71 4.96 17.13
CA ARG A 363 -3.79 6.05 17.45
C ARG A 363 -3.24 6.75 16.20
N LEU A 364 -3.16 6.07 15.05
CA LEU A 364 -2.81 6.71 13.77
C LEU A 364 -3.94 7.58 13.20
N ASN A 365 -5.21 7.18 13.38
CA ASN A 365 -6.35 7.80 12.71
C ASN A 365 -7.17 8.77 13.58
N CYS A 366 -7.30 8.53 14.89
CA CYS A 366 -8.12 9.34 15.79
C CYS A 366 -7.45 10.68 16.15
N LEU A 367 -7.25 11.54 15.14
CA LEU A 367 -6.47 12.76 15.21
C LEU A 367 -7.22 13.94 15.84
N THR A 368 -8.54 13.88 15.91
CA THR A 368 -9.44 14.96 16.38
C THR A 368 -10.54 14.39 17.26
N GLU A 369 -11.28 15.27 17.96
CA GLU A 369 -12.39 14.90 18.85
C GLU A 369 -13.55 14.24 18.09
N ALA A 370 -13.62 14.41 16.76
CA ALA A 370 -14.57 13.72 15.90
C ALA A 370 -14.41 12.18 15.89
N TYR A 371 -13.36 11.65 16.53
CA TYR A 371 -13.14 10.21 16.72
C TYR A 371 -13.28 9.77 18.18
N ALA A 372 -13.71 10.66 19.09
CA ALA A 372 -13.80 10.35 20.52
C ALA A 372 -14.72 9.17 20.79
N ASP A 373 -15.89 9.13 20.14
CA ASP A 373 -16.86 8.04 20.32
C ASP A 373 -16.30 6.71 19.81
N LEU A 374 -15.65 6.69 18.65
CA LEU A 374 -15.01 5.47 18.12
C LEU A 374 -13.89 4.97 19.04
N TRP A 375 -13.06 5.89 19.54
CA TRP A 375 -11.98 5.57 20.46
C TRP A 375 -12.53 4.94 21.75
N GLN A 376 -13.54 5.58 22.35
CA GLN A 376 -14.17 5.10 23.58
C GLN A 376 -14.92 3.78 23.38
N GLU A 377 -15.61 3.61 22.24
CA GLU A 377 -16.31 2.38 21.88
C GLU A 377 -15.36 1.18 21.84
N LEU A 378 -14.17 1.36 21.25
CA LEU A 378 -13.23 0.28 20.97
C LEU A 378 -12.12 0.14 22.02
N PHE A 379 -12.04 1.04 23.00
CA PHE A 379 -10.99 1.00 24.02
C PHE A 379 -11.01 -0.31 24.79
N ASP A 380 -9.84 -0.97 24.85
CA ASP A 380 -9.61 -2.15 25.67
C ASP A 380 -8.53 -1.85 26.73
N GLY A 381 -8.80 -2.25 27.98
CA GLY A 381 -7.90 -1.98 29.10
C GLY A 381 -6.51 -2.61 28.95
N SER A 382 -6.37 -3.69 28.17
CA SER A 382 -5.09 -4.33 27.89
C SER A 382 -4.13 -3.45 27.09
N TRP A 383 -4.64 -2.42 26.40
CA TRP A 383 -3.80 -1.50 25.63
C TRP A 383 -2.81 -0.73 26.49
N ILE A 384 -3.12 -0.51 27.77
CA ILE A 384 -2.25 0.17 28.74
C ILE A 384 -0.95 -0.61 28.95
N GLU A 385 -1.01 -1.94 28.83
CA GLU A 385 0.14 -2.84 28.97
C GLU A 385 0.85 -3.11 27.64
N ASP A 386 0.31 -2.66 26.49
CA ASP A 386 0.97 -2.83 25.19
C ASP A 386 2.14 -1.83 25.04
N ALA A 387 3.16 -2.30 24.34
CA ALA A 387 4.41 -1.59 24.10
C ALA A 387 4.78 -1.64 22.63
N TRP A 388 5.70 -0.75 22.24
CA TRP A 388 6.32 -0.84 20.93
C TRP A 388 7.05 -2.18 20.78
N ALA A 389 6.74 -2.90 19.72
CA ALA A 389 7.30 -4.20 19.38
C ALA A 389 8.71 -4.08 18.78
N SER A 390 8.96 -2.99 18.07
CA SER A 390 10.29 -2.47 17.77
C SER A 390 10.63 -1.40 18.82
N GLN A 391 11.88 -1.26 19.25
CA GLN A 391 12.26 -0.21 20.23
C GLN A 391 13.04 0.93 19.55
N PRO A 392 12.40 1.75 18.70
CA PRO A 392 13.05 2.96 18.20
C PRO A 392 13.27 3.93 19.37
N ALA A 393 14.46 4.50 19.43
CA ALA A 393 14.82 5.42 20.51
C ALA A 393 13.98 6.69 20.47
N GLY A 394 13.59 7.19 21.66
CA GLY A 394 12.93 8.49 21.81
C GLY A 394 11.40 8.49 21.69
N LEU A 395 10.75 7.33 21.54
CA LEU A 395 9.29 7.26 21.49
C LEU A 395 8.66 7.23 22.89
N GLU A 396 7.53 7.92 23.05
CA GLU A 396 6.65 7.72 24.21
C GLU A 396 6.06 6.30 24.21
N ALA A 397 5.63 5.81 25.37
CA ALA A 397 5.05 4.47 25.48
C ALA A 397 3.79 4.33 24.61
N LEU A 398 3.70 3.23 23.86
CA LEU A 398 2.55 2.96 22.99
C LEU A 398 1.24 2.88 23.79
N GLY A 399 1.27 2.22 24.95
CA GLY A 399 0.14 2.08 25.88
C GLY A 399 -0.12 3.29 26.78
N ARG A 400 0.53 4.44 26.56
CA ARG A 400 0.19 5.69 27.27
C ARG A 400 -1.11 6.26 26.72
N VAL A 401 -2.22 5.59 27.05
CA VAL A 401 -3.56 5.91 26.55
C VAL A 401 -4.59 5.78 27.67
N GLU A 402 -5.73 6.44 27.49
CA GLU A 402 -6.87 6.43 28.41
C GLU A 402 -8.16 6.10 27.65
N GLN A 403 -9.21 5.71 28.36
CA GLN A 403 -10.50 5.36 27.75
C GLN A 403 -11.13 6.53 26.99
N HIS A 404 -10.98 7.76 27.50
CA HIS A 404 -11.50 8.95 26.86
C HIS A 404 -10.44 9.54 25.93
N TRP A 405 -10.86 9.96 24.74
CA TRP A 405 -9.97 10.60 23.79
C TRP A 405 -9.47 11.95 24.34
N SER A 406 -8.18 12.23 24.14
CA SER A 406 -7.57 13.53 24.40
C SER A 406 -6.53 13.87 23.33
N SER A 407 -5.95 15.08 23.40
CA SER A 407 -4.95 15.52 22.43
C SER A 407 -3.67 14.67 22.40
N SER A 408 -3.38 13.91 23.47
CA SER A 408 -2.25 12.96 23.57
C SER A 408 -2.57 11.54 23.07
N THR A 409 -3.84 11.20 22.85
CA THR A 409 -4.26 9.90 22.32
C THR A 409 -3.59 9.57 20.98
N PRO A 410 -3.62 10.42 19.95
CA PRO A 410 -3.04 10.08 18.65
C PRO A 410 -1.50 10.14 18.62
N LEU A 411 -0.91 9.33 17.73
CA LEU A 411 0.51 9.41 17.35
C LEU A 411 0.69 10.55 16.34
N ARG A 412 1.41 11.61 16.72
CA ARG A 412 1.50 12.86 15.93
C ARG A 412 2.86 13.07 15.29
N THR A 413 3.95 12.62 15.92
CA THR A 413 5.29 12.84 15.37
C THR A 413 5.54 11.96 14.14
N GLU A 414 6.44 12.41 13.26
CA GLU A 414 6.75 11.66 12.04
C GLU A 414 7.40 10.30 12.36
N GLN A 415 8.18 10.24 13.45
CA GLN A 415 8.82 9.01 13.93
C GLN A 415 7.80 8.00 14.48
N GLU A 416 6.90 8.42 15.38
CA GLU A 416 5.85 7.56 15.95
C GLU A 416 4.96 6.95 14.88
N ARG A 417 4.53 7.78 13.92
CA ARG A 417 3.63 7.34 12.85
C ARG A 417 4.34 6.34 11.93
N ARG A 418 5.61 6.58 11.60
CA ARG A 418 6.41 5.61 10.85
C ARG A 418 6.57 4.29 11.62
N ALA A 419 6.92 4.36 12.90
CA ALA A 419 7.12 3.17 13.73
C ALA A 419 5.84 2.32 13.81
N ALA A 420 4.68 2.95 14.00
CA ALA A 420 3.39 2.25 13.98
C ALA A 420 3.10 1.56 12.64
N LEU A 421 3.42 2.20 11.51
CA LEU A 421 3.26 1.58 10.19
C LEU A 421 4.21 0.37 10.01
N VAL A 422 5.46 0.48 10.46
CA VAL A 422 6.42 -0.66 10.43
C VAL A 422 5.92 -1.83 11.27
N GLU A 423 5.36 -1.56 12.45
CA GLU A 423 4.78 -2.61 13.30
C GLU A 423 3.51 -3.20 12.71
N ILE A 424 2.66 -2.39 12.08
CA ILE A 424 1.47 -2.88 11.35
C ILE A 424 1.91 -3.81 10.21
N ASP A 425 2.98 -3.47 9.47
CA ASP A 425 3.51 -4.33 8.40
C ASP A 425 3.90 -5.71 8.94
N ALA A 426 4.62 -5.76 10.07
CA ALA A 426 5.03 -7.00 10.71
C ALA A 426 3.85 -7.77 11.31
N LEU A 427 2.94 -7.08 12.02
CA LEU A 427 1.77 -7.66 12.66
C LEU A 427 0.86 -8.33 11.63
N VAL A 428 0.50 -7.61 10.57
CA VAL A 428 -0.36 -8.13 9.51
C VAL A 428 0.34 -9.26 8.75
N SER A 429 1.66 -9.21 8.58
CA SER A 429 2.41 -10.34 8.02
C SER A 429 2.27 -11.61 8.85
N VAL A 430 2.48 -11.52 10.17
CA VAL A 430 2.30 -12.67 11.08
C VAL A 430 0.86 -13.20 11.02
N TRP A 431 -0.13 -12.31 11.00
CA TRP A 431 -1.54 -12.67 10.89
C TRP A 431 -1.83 -13.43 9.59
N LEU A 432 -1.29 -12.97 8.47
CA LEU A 432 -1.46 -13.60 7.15
C LEU A 432 -0.61 -14.86 6.94
N GLY A 433 0.24 -15.23 7.91
CA GLY A 433 1.17 -16.36 7.77
C GLY A 433 2.36 -16.07 6.85
N ILE A 434 2.73 -14.80 6.70
CA ILE A 434 3.92 -14.34 5.98
C ILE A 434 5.08 -14.24 6.99
N ASP A 435 6.13 -15.02 6.76
CA ASP A 435 7.34 -14.99 7.57
C ASP A 435 8.23 -13.78 7.18
N ILE A 436 9.18 -13.44 8.05
CA ILE A 436 9.94 -12.19 8.01
C ILE A 436 10.80 -12.09 6.76
N ASP A 437 11.33 -13.20 6.26
CA ASP A 437 12.15 -13.21 5.04
C ASP A 437 11.29 -12.91 3.80
N GLU A 438 10.07 -13.42 3.77
CA GLU A 438 9.07 -13.14 2.73
C GLU A 438 8.60 -11.68 2.78
N LEU A 439 8.37 -11.12 3.98
CA LEU A 439 8.04 -9.70 4.15
C LEU A 439 9.19 -8.80 3.65
N LEU A 440 10.44 -9.15 3.98
CA LEU A 440 11.62 -8.43 3.50
C LEU A 440 11.80 -8.57 1.97
N ALA A 441 11.47 -9.73 1.41
CA ALA A 441 11.49 -9.96 -0.04
C ALA A 441 10.46 -9.08 -0.76
N ILE A 442 9.22 -9.00 -0.26
CA ILE A 442 8.20 -8.07 -0.76
C ILE A 442 8.69 -6.62 -0.69
N TYR A 443 9.20 -6.21 0.48
CA TYR A 443 9.68 -4.85 0.69
C TYR A 443 10.73 -4.43 -0.35
N ARG A 444 11.75 -5.27 -0.56
CA ARG A 444 12.84 -4.99 -1.52
C ARG A 444 12.41 -5.06 -2.97
N SER A 445 11.51 -5.98 -3.31
CA SER A 445 11.09 -6.22 -4.69
C SER A 445 10.03 -5.24 -5.17
N ARG A 446 9.21 -4.67 -4.28
CA ARG A 446 7.99 -3.93 -4.67
C ARG A 446 7.88 -2.54 -4.15
N PHE A 447 8.68 -2.17 -3.15
CA PHE A 447 8.67 -0.85 -2.56
C PHE A 447 10.02 -0.15 -2.68
N PRO A 448 10.66 -0.12 -3.88
CA PRO A 448 11.99 0.44 -4.04
C PRO A 448 12.04 1.94 -3.69
N ILE A 449 10.97 2.69 -3.98
CA ILE A 449 10.89 4.12 -3.63
C ILE A 449 10.85 4.32 -2.12
N LEU A 450 10.09 3.50 -1.38
CA LEU A 450 10.07 3.55 0.08
C LEU A 450 11.45 3.18 0.64
N LEU A 451 12.09 2.14 0.09
CA LEU A 451 13.42 1.70 0.48
C LEU A 451 14.47 2.79 0.30
N ASP A 452 14.53 3.41 -0.88
CA ASP A 452 15.50 4.47 -1.18
C ASP A 452 15.29 5.69 -0.26
N ARG A 453 14.03 6.08 -0.04
CA ARG A 453 13.69 7.23 0.82
C ARG A 453 14.09 7.00 2.27
N GLU A 454 13.83 5.81 2.81
CA GLU A 454 14.17 5.51 4.20
C GLU A 454 15.67 5.28 4.42
N ALA A 455 16.42 4.87 3.40
CA ALA A 455 17.88 4.69 3.51
C ALA A 455 18.63 5.97 3.91
N GLY A 456 18.08 7.13 3.52
CA GLY A 456 18.58 8.47 3.87
C GLY A 456 17.68 9.22 4.86
N MET A 457 16.95 8.51 5.73
CA MET A 457 16.01 9.11 6.68
C MET A 457 16.50 9.01 8.13
N TYR A 458 16.39 10.13 8.85
CA TYR A 458 16.74 10.28 10.26
C TYR A 458 15.60 10.96 11.00
N PHE A 459 15.57 10.76 12.31
CA PHE A 459 14.65 11.44 13.23
C PHE A 459 15.44 12.15 14.31
N ASP A 460 15.03 13.37 14.66
CA ASP A 460 15.58 14.10 15.78
C ASP A 460 14.98 13.61 17.13
N SER A 461 15.45 14.15 18.25
CA SER A 461 14.98 13.75 19.58
C SER A 461 13.50 14.10 19.86
N ALA A 462 12.87 14.92 19.01
CA ALA A 462 11.46 15.29 19.09
C ALA A 462 10.61 14.51 18.06
N GLY A 463 11.18 13.49 17.41
CA GLY A 463 10.51 12.66 16.42
C GLY A 463 10.23 13.35 15.09
N ARG A 464 10.90 14.48 14.80
CA ARG A 464 10.83 15.17 13.51
C ARG A 464 11.72 14.47 12.49
N ARG A 465 11.25 14.36 11.25
CA ARG A 465 11.97 13.69 10.18
C ARG A 465 12.96 14.62 9.49
N LEU A 466 14.12 14.08 9.14
CA LEU A 466 15.10 14.65 8.22
C LEU A 466 15.40 13.60 7.15
N ALA A 467 15.15 13.91 5.88
CA ALA A 467 15.37 12.97 4.77
C ALA A 467 16.25 13.55 3.66
N ALA A 468 17.06 12.72 3.01
CA ALA A 468 17.89 13.13 1.88
C ALA A 468 17.07 13.45 0.62
N ASP A 469 16.01 12.67 0.35
CA ASP A 469 15.14 12.83 -0.82
C ASP A 469 14.13 13.98 -0.58
N PRO A 470 14.07 15.01 -1.45
CA PRO A 470 13.12 16.12 -1.34
C PRO A 470 11.64 15.69 -1.33
N TYR A 471 11.31 14.55 -1.90
CA TYR A 471 9.95 14.00 -1.87
C TYR A 471 9.61 13.28 -0.56
N ALA A 472 10.58 13.11 0.34
CA ALA A 472 10.43 12.49 1.65
C ALA A 472 10.76 13.43 2.82
N PHE A 473 10.98 14.72 2.54
CA PHE A 473 11.30 15.73 3.55
C PHE A 473 10.30 15.74 4.71
N GLY A 474 10.84 16.01 5.90
CA GLY A 474 10.03 16.29 7.09
C GLY A 474 9.29 17.61 6.98
N ILE A 475 8.33 17.81 7.89
CA ILE A 475 7.58 19.08 7.94
C ILE A 475 8.53 20.25 8.24
N GLY A 476 8.55 21.23 7.33
CA GLY A 476 9.42 22.40 7.41
C GLY A 476 10.90 22.12 7.12
N GLN A 477 11.24 20.94 6.61
CA GLN A 477 12.61 20.64 6.21
C GLN A 477 12.99 21.37 4.90
N GLN A 478 14.16 22.01 4.90
CA GLN A 478 14.85 22.51 3.71
C GLN A 478 16.05 21.63 3.38
N LYS A 479 16.57 21.77 2.16
CA LYS A 479 17.70 20.97 1.67
C LYS A 479 18.95 21.13 2.55
N GLU A 480 19.19 22.35 3.02
CA GLU A 480 20.34 22.72 3.84
C GLU A 480 20.33 22.00 5.20
N HIS A 481 19.16 21.67 5.75
CA HIS A 481 19.06 20.93 7.00
C HIS A 481 19.68 19.54 6.88
N PHE A 482 19.48 18.84 5.75
CA PHE A 482 20.06 17.52 5.56
C PHE A 482 21.57 17.59 5.31
N VAL A 483 22.04 18.58 4.56
CA VAL A 483 23.48 18.84 4.38
C VAL A 483 24.15 19.11 5.73
N ARG A 484 23.49 19.89 6.59
CA ARG A 484 23.98 20.16 7.94
C ARG A 484 23.92 18.93 8.84
N LEU A 485 22.90 18.08 8.69
CA LEU A 485 22.79 16.83 9.42
C LEU A 485 23.96 15.91 9.05
N ASP A 486 24.24 15.74 7.76
CA ASP A 486 25.33 14.90 7.26
C ASP A 486 26.68 15.33 7.87
N ALA A 487 26.98 16.64 7.82
CA ALA A 487 28.17 17.20 8.46
C ALA A 487 28.19 17.04 10.00
N HIS A 488 27.03 17.14 10.66
CA HIS A 488 26.91 16.91 12.10
C HIS A 488 27.11 15.44 12.48
N LEU A 489 26.67 14.49 11.65
CA LEU A 489 26.88 13.06 11.90
C LEU A 489 28.36 12.67 11.76
N ASP A 490 29.09 13.34 10.87
CA ASP A 490 30.54 13.14 10.68
C ASP A 490 31.38 13.75 11.82
N ASP A 491 31.00 14.94 12.32
CA ASP A 491 31.64 15.60 13.46
C ASP A 491 30.61 16.20 14.45
N PRO A 492 30.03 15.37 15.34
CA PRO A 492 28.98 15.82 16.27
C PRO A 492 29.44 16.87 17.28
N VAL A 493 30.76 17.00 17.52
CA VAL A 493 31.34 17.91 18.52
C VAL A 493 31.68 19.27 17.88
N GLY A 494 32.27 19.27 16.68
CA GLY A 494 32.67 20.50 16.00
C GLY A 494 31.57 21.12 15.12
N VAL A 495 30.58 20.34 14.69
CA VAL A 495 29.48 20.81 13.85
C VAL A 495 28.18 20.81 14.65
N ALA A 496 27.58 21.97 14.90
CA ALA A 496 26.26 22.05 15.53
C ALA A 496 25.16 21.37 14.69
N ALA A 497 24.15 20.80 15.36
CA ALA A 497 22.98 20.21 14.74
C ALA A 497 22.24 21.19 13.79
N PRO A 498 21.45 20.68 12.82
CA PRO A 498 20.61 21.51 11.96
C PRO A 498 19.68 22.44 12.75
N GLU A 499 19.49 23.67 12.25
CA GLU A 499 18.63 24.66 12.91
C GLU A 499 17.20 24.12 13.11
N GLY A 500 16.69 24.23 14.34
CA GLY A 500 15.36 23.74 14.71
C GLY A 500 15.25 22.23 14.93
N TYR A 501 16.36 21.49 14.89
CA TYR A 501 16.41 20.05 15.18
C TYR A 501 17.38 19.75 16.34
N SER A 502 17.09 18.70 17.11
CA SER A 502 17.85 18.36 18.32
C SER A 502 18.40 16.92 18.28
N ALA A 503 19.65 16.75 18.69
CA ALA A 503 20.27 15.44 18.87
C ALA A 503 19.70 14.71 20.10
N PRO A 504 19.77 13.37 20.19
CA PRO A 504 20.38 12.46 19.22
C PRO A 504 19.55 12.28 17.94
N PHE A 505 20.23 12.01 16.83
CA PHE A 505 19.60 11.65 15.56
C PHE A 505 19.54 10.13 15.39
N VAL A 506 18.35 9.60 15.13
CA VAL A 506 18.09 8.18 14.98
C VAL A 506 17.85 7.86 13.52
N LYS A 507 18.68 7.00 12.93
CA LYS A 507 18.50 6.54 11.55
C LYS A 507 17.35 5.53 11.45
N ALA A 508 16.51 5.69 10.43
CA ALA A 508 15.49 4.70 10.09
C ALA A 508 16.12 3.37 9.67
N ASP A 509 15.64 2.24 10.22
CA ASP A 509 16.08 0.90 9.81
C ASP A 509 14.88 -0.07 9.77
N ARG A 510 14.02 0.10 8.75
CA ARG A 510 12.83 -0.74 8.57
C ARG A 510 13.14 -2.23 8.58
N PRO A 511 14.17 -2.76 7.89
CA PRO A 511 14.48 -4.19 7.96
C PRO A 511 14.80 -4.70 9.37
N LYS A 512 15.49 -3.92 10.20
CA LYS A 512 15.75 -4.28 11.60
C LYS A 512 14.47 -4.20 12.43
N GLU A 513 13.73 -3.10 12.31
CA GLU A 513 12.49 -2.85 13.04
C GLU A 513 11.41 -3.89 12.71
N MET A 514 11.22 -4.24 11.43
CA MET A 514 10.29 -5.30 11.01
C MET A 514 10.66 -6.66 11.60
N ARG A 515 11.95 -7.02 11.69
CA ARG A 515 12.38 -8.27 12.32
C ARG A 515 12.03 -8.31 13.80
N GLN A 516 12.29 -7.22 14.52
CA GLN A 516 11.96 -7.11 15.95
C GLN A 516 10.45 -7.23 16.16
N ALA A 517 9.68 -6.44 15.42
CA ALA A 517 8.23 -6.42 15.53
C ALA A 517 7.61 -7.78 15.16
N HIS A 518 8.08 -8.41 14.08
CA HIS A 518 7.59 -9.71 13.63
C HIS A 518 7.85 -10.80 14.66
N ALA A 519 9.04 -10.81 15.29
CA ALA A 519 9.35 -11.74 16.37
C ALA A 519 8.40 -11.59 17.58
N VAL A 520 8.10 -10.35 17.98
CA VAL A 520 7.16 -10.06 19.08
C VAL A 520 5.74 -10.55 18.74
N PHE A 521 5.21 -10.20 17.57
CA PHE A 521 3.85 -10.62 17.18
C PHE A 521 3.76 -12.13 16.93
N SER A 522 4.81 -12.76 16.40
CA SER A 522 4.92 -14.21 16.29
C SER A 522 4.86 -14.88 17.66
N ALA A 523 5.59 -14.36 18.65
CA ALA A 523 5.54 -14.85 20.01
C ALA A 523 4.15 -14.68 20.66
N ARG A 524 3.48 -13.55 20.44
CA ARG A 524 2.09 -13.32 20.90
C ARG A 524 1.12 -14.32 20.30
N LEU A 525 1.21 -14.54 18.99
CA LEU A 525 0.36 -15.52 18.28
C LEU A 525 0.64 -16.95 18.76
N GLN A 526 1.92 -17.32 18.94
CA GLN A 526 2.29 -18.63 19.45
C GLN A 526 1.77 -18.85 20.87
N ALA A 527 1.93 -17.86 21.77
CA ALA A 527 1.40 -17.95 23.13
C ALA A 527 -0.13 -18.10 23.17
N ALA A 528 -0.85 -17.49 22.21
CA ALA A 528 -2.29 -17.70 22.09
C ALA A 528 -2.64 -19.12 21.61
N LYS A 529 -1.89 -19.67 20.65
CA LYS A 529 -2.03 -21.07 20.22
C LYS A 529 -1.74 -22.05 21.36
N ASP A 530 -0.73 -21.78 22.16
CA ASP A 530 -0.36 -22.59 23.34
C ASP A 530 -1.47 -22.56 24.41
N ARG A 531 -2.23 -21.45 24.49
CA ARG A 531 -3.45 -21.32 25.31
C ARG A 531 -4.70 -21.92 24.66
N GLY A 532 -4.59 -22.53 23.47
CA GLY A 532 -5.65 -23.28 22.82
C GLY A 532 -6.39 -22.54 21.69
N TRP A 533 -5.97 -21.32 21.32
CA TRP A 533 -6.55 -20.65 20.15
C TRP A 533 -6.25 -21.43 18.86
N ARG A 534 -7.24 -21.51 17.96
CA ARG A 534 -7.11 -22.17 16.66
C ARG A 534 -7.56 -21.22 15.53
N PRO A 535 -6.83 -21.17 14.40
CA PRO A 535 -7.18 -20.33 13.24
C PRO A 535 -8.48 -20.71 12.53
#